data_AF-A0A939KWJ0-F1
#
_entry.id   AF-A0A939KWJ0-F1
#
_cell.length_a   1.000
_cell.length_b   1.000
_cell.length_c   1.000
_cell.angle_alpha   90.00
_cell.angle_beta   90.00
_cell.angle_gamma   90.00
#
_symmetry.space_group_name_H-M   'P 1'
#
loop_
_entity.id
_entity.type
_entity.pdbx_description
1 polymer ?
#
loop_
_entity_poly.entity_id
_entity_poly.type
_entity_poly.pdbx_seq_one_letter_code
_entity_poly.pdbx_strand_id
1 'polypeptide(L)'
;MSTEKIKRQFAEHVKLRGYDDQYIDRQEEREIMEFAVNQGLTVDEGLAILVRVCQERNYTLERDIETRAFEMLTQFATNDGKIDKKEFFDAVGIMQNMSKGKLSEVQCQKKAKQIVLDNNWQIKTGLFGGKPDWFKKI
;
A
#
# COMPACT_ATOMS: atom_id res chain seq x y z
N MET A 1 -19.05 -27.95 4.47
CA MET A 1 -17.85 -28.33 3.70
C MET A 1 -16.71 -28.54 4.68
N SER A 2 -15.68 -29.33 4.36
CA SER A 2 -14.50 -29.38 5.24
C SER A 2 -13.77 -28.03 5.20
N THR A 3 -13.15 -27.65 6.33
CA THR A 3 -12.35 -26.42 6.46
C THR A 3 -11.27 -26.33 5.39
N GLU A 4 -10.61 -27.45 5.06
CA GLU A 4 -9.61 -27.52 3.99
C GLU A 4 -10.17 -27.19 2.61
N LYS A 5 -11.40 -27.63 2.31
CA LYS A 5 -12.06 -27.29 1.04
C LYS A 5 -12.33 -25.79 0.95
N ILE A 6 -12.77 -25.16 2.06
CA ILE A 6 -13.02 -23.72 2.14
C ILE A 6 -11.71 -22.95 1.91
N LYS A 7 -10.63 -23.31 2.62
CA LYS A 7 -9.32 -22.67 2.48
C LYS A 7 -8.77 -22.78 1.05
N ARG A 8 -8.95 -23.94 0.40
CA ARG A 8 -8.56 -24.14 -1.00
C ARG A 8 -9.38 -23.27 -1.95
N GLN A 9 -10.70 -23.22 -1.80
CA GLN A 9 -11.57 -22.39 -2.65
C GLN A 9 -11.25 -20.90 -2.49
N PHE A 10 -10.98 -20.46 -1.26
CA PHE A 10 -10.55 -19.09 -1.00
C PHE A 10 -9.22 -18.76 -1.70
N ALA A 11 -8.23 -19.66 -1.62
CA ALA A 11 -6.96 -19.46 -2.32
C ALA A 11 -7.14 -19.35 -3.85
N GLU A 12 -8.02 -20.15 -4.46
CA GLU A 12 -8.34 -20.01 -5.89
C GLU A 12 -9.06 -18.69 -6.21
N HIS A 13 -9.96 -18.22 -5.32
CA HIS A 13 -10.59 -16.90 -5.48
C HIS A 13 -9.56 -15.77 -5.50
N VAL A 14 -8.58 -15.77 -4.58
CA VAL A 14 -7.49 -14.78 -4.56
C VAL A 14 -6.65 -14.86 -5.84
N LYS A 15 -6.32 -16.07 -6.30
CA LYS A 15 -5.55 -16.27 -7.54
C LYS A 15 -6.24 -15.65 -8.75
N LEU A 16 -7.57 -15.83 -8.85
CA LEU A 16 -8.38 -15.27 -9.94
C LEU A 16 -8.42 -13.74 -9.89
N ARG A 17 -8.55 -13.15 -8.70
CA ARG A 17 -8.62 -11.69 -8.54
C ARG A 17 -7.36 -10.99 -9.05
N GLY A 18 -6.17 -11.48 -8.69
CA GLY A 18 -4.91 -10.89 -9.16
C GLY A 18 -4.41 -11.45 -10.50
N TYR A 19 -5.17 -12.28 -11.21
CA TYR A 19 -4.67 -13.02 -12.38
C TYR A 19 -4.26 -12.09 -13.53
N ASP A 20 -5.09 -11.10 -13.84
CA ASP A 20 -4.91 -10.27 -15.04
C ASP A 20 -3.78 -9.26 -14.88
N ASP A 21 -3.66 -8.64 -13.71
CA ASP A 21 -2.78 -7.49 -13.53
C ASP A 21 -1.83 -7.55 -12.33
N GLN A 22 -1.92 -8.63 -11.56
CA GLN A 22 -1.04 -8.93 -10.44
C GLN A 22 -0.97 -7.81 -9.39
N TYR A 23 -2.04 -7.02 -9.29
CA TYR A 23 -2.20 -5.93 -8.35
C TYR A 23 -3.56 -6.10 -7.67
N ILE A 24 -3.61 -5.92 -6.36
CA ILE A 24 -4.85 -5.96 -5.60
C ILE A 24 -4.95 -4.64 -4.86
N ASP A 25 -5.93 -3.83 -5.27
CA ASP A 25 -6.19 -2.53 -4.66
C ASP A 25 -6.88 -2.67 -3.29
N ARG A 26 -7.01 -1.56 -2.55
CA ARG A 26 -7.66 -1.58 -1.21
C ARG A 26 -9.11 -2.06 -1.23
N GLN A 27 -9.85 -1.75 -2.28
CA GLN A 27 -11.25 -2.13 -2.41
C GLN A 27 -11.38 -3.62 -2.76
N GLU A 28 -10.56 -4.13 -3.67
CA GLU A 28 -10.47 -5.54 -4.02
C GLU A 28 -10.02 -6.39 -2.82
N GLU A 29 -9.02 -5.93 -2.06
CA GLU A 29 -8.60 -6.60 -0.82
C GLU A 29 -9.76 -6.72 0.17
N ARG A 30 -10.54 -5.65 0.36
CA ARG A 30 -11.72 -5.68 1.22
C ARG A 30 -12.76 -6.70 0.74
N GLU A 31 -13.07 -6.71 -0.55
CA GLU A 31 -14.03 -7.66 -1.13
C GLU A 31 -13.56 -9.11 -1.02
N ILE A 32 -12.27 -9.36 -1.22
CA ILE A 32 -11.64 -10.67 -1.02
C ILE A 32 -11.82 -11.11 0.43
N MET A 33 -11.57 -10.22 1.40
CA MET A 33 -11.71 -10.53 2.81
C MET A 33 -13.17 -10.73 3.24
N GLU A 34 -14.11 -9.96 2.69
CA GLU A 34 -15.55 -10.19 2.88
C GLU A 34 -15.97 -11.56 2.36
N PHE A 35 -15.45 -11.97 1.20
CA PHE A 35 -15.67 -13.32 0.68
C PHE A 35 -15.11 -14.40 1.62
N ALA A 36 -13.93 -14.22 2.21
CA ALA A 36 -13.36 -15.16 3.19
C ALA A 36 -14.29 -15.37 4.39
N VAL A 37 -14.77 -14.26 4.99
CA VAL A 37 -15.68 -14.29 6.15
C VAL A 37 -17.01 -14.96 5.79
N ASN A 38 -17.57 -14.67 4.61
CA ASN A 38 -18.80 -15.31 4.14
C ASN A 38 -18.65 -16.82 3.90
N GLN A 39 -17.45 -17.31 3.63
CA GLN A 39 -17.16 -18.74 3.54
C GLN A 39 -16.88 -19.41 4.90
N GLY A 40 -16.88 -18.64 5.98
CA GLY A 40 -16.66 -19.13 7.35
C GLY A 40 -15.19 -19.14 7.80
N LEU A 41 -14.29 -18.43 7.10
CA LEU A 41 -12.94 -18.17 7.58
C LEU A 41 -12.92 -17.00 8.55
N THR A 42 -12.00 -17.02 9.51
CA THR A 42 -11.70 -15.81 10.26
C THR A 42 -10.93 -14.81 9.40
N VAL A 43 -10.89 -13.54 9.82
CA VAL A 43 -10.09 -12.51 9.15
C VAL A 43 -8.61 -12.92 9.11
N ASP A 44 -8.07 -13.48 10.19
CA ASP A 44 -6.67 -13.89 10.26
C ASP A 44 -6.37 -15.06 9.31
N GLU A 45 -7.27 -16.04 9.21
CA GLU A 45 -7.11 -17.16 8.28
C GLU A 45 -7.17 -16.69 6.82
N GLY A 46 -8.12 -15.80 6.51
CA GLY A 46 -8.21 -15.18 5.19
C GLY A 46 -6.95 -14.38 4.85
N LEU A 47 -6.46 -13.56 5.78
CA LEU A 47 -5.28 -12.73 5.57
C LEU A 47 -4.03 -13.59 5.34
N ALA A 48 -3.85 -14.65 6.13
CA ALA A 48 -2.73 -15.58 5.96
C ALA A 48 -2.74 -16.24 4.57
N ILE A 49 -3.90 -16.64 4.07
CA ILE A 49 -4.03 -17.24 2.74
C ILE A 49 -3.81 -16.20 1.65
N LEU A 50 -4.38 -14.99 1.77
CA LEU A 50 -4.20 -13.88 0.85
C LEU A 50 -2.72 -13.54 0.68
N VAL A 51 -2.01 -13.29 1.79
CA VAL A 51 -0.57 -12.97 1.79
C VAL A 51 0.23 -14.10 1.15
N ARG A 52 -0.03 -15.36 1.51
CA ARG A 52 0.66 -16.50 0.91
C ARG A 52 0.46 -16.56 -0.60
N VAL A 53 -0.77 -16.41 -1.09
CA VAL A 53 -1.05 -16.44 -2.54
C VAL A 53 -0.37 -15.27 -3.24
N CYS A 54 -0.41 -14.07 -2.68
CA CYS A 54 0.27 -12.91 -3.25
C CYS A 54 1.79 -13.15 -3.35
N GLN A 55 2.42 -13.74 -2.33
CA GLN A 55 3.83 -14.11 -2.36
C GLN A 55 4.12 -15.18 -3.43
N GLU A 56 3.35 -16.26 -3.46
CA GLU A 56 3.51 -17.38 -4.43
C GLU A 56 3.30 -16.95 -5.88
N ARG A 57 2.46 -15.95 -6.12
CA ARG A 57 2.11 -15.44 -7.46
C ARG A 57 2.78 -14.13 -7.82
N ASN A 58 3.61 -13.59 -6.93
CA ASN A 58 4.20 -12.27 -7.06
C ASN A 58 3.13 -11.19 -7.32
N TYR A 59 1.96 -11.28 -6.68
CA TYR A 59 0.97 -10.21 -6.71
C TYR A 59 1.34 -9.13 -5.70
N THR A 60 0.97 -7.89 -6.00
CA THR A 60 1.22 -6.76 -5.10
C THR A 60 -0.07 -6.28 -4.47
N LEU A 61 -0.11 -6.22 -3.15
CA LEU A 61 -1.18 -5.57 -2.41
C LEU A 61 -0.87 -4.08 -2.28
N GLU A 62 -1.84 -3.22 -2.56
CA GLU A 62 -1.68 -1.77 -2.40
C GLU A 62 -1.29 -1.38 -0.97
N ARG A 63 -1.80 -2.11 0.03
CA ARG A 63 -1.43 -1.87 1.43
C ARG A 63 0.05 -2.12 1.74
N ASP A 64 0.70 -3.02 1.01
CA ASP A 64 2.13 -3.32 1.20
C ASP A 64 2.98 -2.20 0.59
N ILE A 65 2.50 -1.58 -0.48
CA ILE A 65 3.08 -0.36 -1.06
C ILE A 65 2.99 0.80 -0.07
N GLU A 66 1.82 1.01 0.52
CA GLU A 66 1.59 2.06 1.52
C GLU A 66 2.44 1.84 2.77
N THR A 67 2.53 0.59 3.25
CA THR A 67 3.43 0.21 4.36
C THR A 67 4.88 0.55 4.04
N ARG A 68 5.36 0.18 2.84
CA ARG A 68 6.75 0.43 2.46
C ARG A 68 7.06 1.92 2.35
N ALA A 69 6.14 2.71 1.80
CA ALA A 69 6.27 4.16 1.72
C ALA A 69 6.27 4.80 3.13
N PHE A 70 5.40 4.32 4.02
CA PHE A 70 5.34 4.75 5.41
C PHE A 70 6.65 4.48 6.15
N GLU A 71 7.21 3.27 6.05
CA GLU A 71 8.49 2.93 6.67
C GLU A 71 9.62 3.84 6.20
N MET A 72 9.69 4.11 4.90
CA MET A 72 10.70 4.97 4.29
C MET A 72 10.56 6.42 4.77
N LEU A 73 9.35 6.96 4.76
CA LEU A 73 9.09 8.32 5.24
C LEU A 73 9.31 8.44 6.75
N THR A 74 9.03 7.40 7.53
CA THR A 74 9.34 7.33 8.97
C THR A 74 10.84 7.46 9.18
N GLN A 75 11.64 6.69 8.43
CA GLN A 75 13.10 6.76 8.52
C GLN A 75 13.62 8.17 8.25
N PHE A 76 13.13 8.83 7.20
CA PHE A 76 13.51 10.20 6.86
C PHE A 76 13.07 11.20 7.96
N ALA A 77 11.84 11.11 8.42
CA ALA A 77 11.33 11.96 9.50
C ALA A 77 12.13 11.80 10.80
N THR A 78 12.69 10.62 11.09
CA THR A 78 13.51 10.39 12.29
C THR A 78 14.96 10.81 12.16
N ASN A 79 15.48 11.01 10.93
CA ASN A 79 16.90 11.28 10.71
C ASN A 79 17.28 12.74 11.06
N ASP A 80 16.67 13.72 10.40
CA ASP A 80 16.90 15.16 10.64
C ASP A 80 15.64 15.90 11.16
N GLY A 81 14.57 15.14 11.42
CA GLY A 81 13.28 15.68 11.87
C GLY A 81 12.39 16.23 10.75
N LYS A 82 12.84 16.25 9.48
CA LYS A 82 12.13 16.91 8.38
C LYS A 82 12.29 16.18 7.06
N ILE A 83 11.17 15.80 6.45
CA ILE A 83 11.20 15.18 5.13
C ILE A 83 11.46 16.27 4.07
N ASP A 84 12.52 16.09 3.29
CA ASP A 84 12.84 16.98 2.17
C ASP A 84 12.18 16.54 0.86
N LYS A 85 12.37 17.34 -0.21
CA LYS A 85 11.79 17.05 -1.51
C LYS A 85 12.29 15.72 -2.07
N LYS A 86 13.59 15.46 -2.00
CA LYS A 86 14.18 14.24 -2.56
C LYS A 86 13.63 13.03 -1.83
N GLU A 87 13.65 13.04 -0.50
CA GLU A 87 13.13 11.97 0.35
C GLU A 87 11.65 11.67 0.08
N PHE A 88 10.84 12.71 -0.07
CA PHE A 88 9.43 12.54 -0.44
C PHE A 88 9.28 11.87 -1.81
N PHE A 89 10.03 12.33 -2.82
CA PHE A 89 9.94 11.76 -4.17
C PHE A 89 10.60 10.38 -4.28
N ASP A 90 11.55 10.04 -3.42
CA ASP A 90 12.07 8.67 -3.29
C ASP A 90 10.96 7.72 -2.80
N ALA A 91 10.14 8.16 -1.82
CA ALA A 91 8.97 7.42 -1.37
C ALA A 91 7.90 7.30 -2.47
N VAL A 92 7.67 8.35 -3.26
CA VAL A 92 6.77 8.27 -4.44
C VAL A 92 7.30 7.27 -5.48
N GLY A 93 8.60 7.28 -5.75
CA GLY A 93 9.24 6.39 -6.71
C GLY A 93 9.13 4.92 -6.32
N ILE A 94 9.31 4.57 -5.04
CA ILE A 94 9.10 3.18 -4.59
C ILE A 94 7.64 2.76 -4.76
N MET A 95 6.68 3.65 -4.50
CA MET A 95 5.26 3.34 -4.71
C MET A 95 4.95 3.06 -6.18
N GLN A 96 5.47 3.89 -7.09
CA GLN A 96 5.28 3.68 -8.53
C GLN A 96 5.87 2.33 -8.96
N ASN A 97 7.11 2.04 -8.56
CA ASN A 97 7.81 0.80 -8.91
C ASN A 97 7.04 -0.43 -8.43
N MET A 98 6.56 -0.42 -7.18
CA MET A 98 5.83 -1.55 -6.62
C MET A 98 4.42 -1.67 -7.19
N SER A 99 3.79 -0.57 -7.65
CA SER A 99 2.44 -0.61 -8.21
C SER A 99 2.31 -1.29 -9.57
N LYS A 100 3.43 -1.65 -10.22
CA LYS A 100 3.45 -2.23 -11.57
C LYS A 100 2.67 -1.40 -12.60
N GLY A 101 2.70 -0.08 -12.45
CA GLY A 101 2.02 0.86 -13.35
C GLY A 101 0.53 1.08 -13.05
N LYS A 102 -0.02 0.52 -11.97
CA LYS A 102 -1.42 0.69 -11.58
C LYS A 102 -1.70 2.01 -10.88
N LEU A 103 -0.71 2.53 -10.15
CA LEU A 103 -0.78 3.86 -9.58
C LEU A 103 -0.03 4.85 -10.48
N SER A 104 -0.72 5.89 -10.92
CA SER A 104 -0.09 7.04 -11.56
C SER A 104 0.81 7.78 -10.57
N GLU A 105 1.76 8.56 -11.09
CA GLU A 105 2.62 9.41 -10.26
C GLU A 105 1.80 10.33 -9.33
N VAL A 106 0.74 10.95 -9.87
CA VAL A 106 -0.13 11.85 -9.11
C VAL A 106 -0.83 11.11 -7.96
N GLN A 107 -1.28 9.88 -8.18
CA GLN A 107 -1.87 9.06 -7.11
C GLN A 107 -0.83 8.72 -6.03
N CYS A 108 0.38 8.32 -6.42
CA CYS A 108 1.47 8.06 -5.48
C CYS A 108 1.84 9.30 -4.67
N GLN A 109 1.97 10.46 -5.31
CA GLN A 109 2.23 11.75 -4.65
C GLN A 109 1.13 12.07 -3.61
N LYS A 110 -0.15 11.93 -3.98
CA LYS A 110 -1.27 12.18 -3.05
C LYS A 110 -1.26 11.25 -1.86
N LYS A 111 -0.98 9.96 -2.07
CA LYS A 111 -0.88 8.97 -0.99
C LYS A 111 0.31 9.23 -0.07
N ALA A 112 1.50 9.47 -0.62
CA ALA A 112 2.68 9.82 0.16
C ALA A 112 2.46 11.12 0.97
N LYS A 113 1.80 12.12 0.37
CA LYS A 113 1.39 13.34 1.07
C LYS A 113 0.43 13.04 2.22
N GLN A 114 -0.57 12.18 2.01
CA GLN A 114 -1.51 11.82 3.06
C GLN A 114 -0.79 11.15 4.24
N ILE A 115 0.15 10.22 3.97
CA ILE A 115 0.98 9.59 5.01
C ILE A 115 1.72 10.63 5.86
N VAL A 116 2.36 11.62 5.22
CA VAL A 116 3.05 12.71 5.93
C VAL A 116 2.10 13.51 6.81
N LEU A 117 0.91 13.85 6.29
CA LEU A 117 -0.08 14.64 7.01
C LEU A 117 -0.67 13.90 8.21
N ASP A 118 -1.04 12.64 8.03
CA ASP A 118 -1.63 11.80 9.08
C ASP A 118 -0.68 11.60 10.26
N ASN A 119 0.63 11.58 9.99
CA ASN A 119 1.67 11.43 11.00
C ASN A 119 2.24 12.76 11.53
N ASN A 120 1.68 13.90 11.10
CA ASN A 120 2.14 15.24 11.50
C ASN A 120 3.64 15.49 11.28
N TRP A 121 4.24 14.82 10.29
CA TRP A 121 5.66 14.99 10.00
C TRP A 121 5.95 16.35 9.37
N GLN A 122 7.09 16.91 9.74
CA GLN A 122 7.52 18.20 9.24
C GLN A 122 8.11 18.04 7.83
N ILE A 123 7.73 18.94 6.92
CA ILE A 123 8.38 19.07 5.62
C ILE A 123 9.42 20.17 5.70
N LYS A 124 10.59 19.95 5.10
CA LYS A 124 11.64 20.97 5.03
C LYS A 124 11.13 22.22 4.31
N THR A 125 11.05 23.33 5.05
CA THR A 125 10.54 24.61 4.57
C THR A 125 11.60 25.38 3.78
N GLY A 126 11.17 26.16 2.79
CA GLY A 126 12.03 27.14 2.12
C GLY A 126 12.27 28.40 2.96
N LEU A 127 12.98 29.38 2.39
CA LEU A 127 13.44 30.63 3.04
C LEU A 127 12.34 31.47 3.71
N PHE A 128 11.06 31.31 3.34
CA PHE A 128 9.94 32.15 3.81
C PHE A 128 9.08 31.51 4.90
N GLY A 129 9.46 30.33 5.41
CA GLY A 129 8.66 29.59 6.39
C GLY A 129 7.40 28.96 5.76
N GLY A 130 6.91 27.89 6.39
CA GLY A 130 5.75 27.14 5.91
C GLY A 130 6.03 26.09 4.83
N LYS A 131 4.99 25.30 4.50
CA LYS A 131 5.11 24.18 3.55
C LYS A 131 5.58 24.69 2.17
N PRO A 132 6.54 24.00 1.51
CA PRO A 132 7.05 24.43 0.22
C PRO A 132 6.00 24.28 -0.89
N ASP A 133 6.11 25.10 -1.95
CA ASP A 133 5.11 25.17 -3.02
C ASP A 133 4.88 23.85 -3.73
N TRP A 134 5.92 23.02 -3.90
CA TRP A 134 5.77 21.71 -4.51
C TRP A 134 4.85 20.80 -3.68
N PHE A 135 4.96 20.82 -2.35
CA PHE A 135 4.12 20.01 -1.46
C PHE A 135 2.69 20.55 -1.38
N LYS A 136 2.51 21.86 -1.53
CA LYS A 136 1.18 22.50 -1.60
C LYS A 136 0.44 22.15 -2.90
N LYS A 137 1.17 22.03 -4.02
CA LYS A 137 0.60 21.77 -5.36
C LYS A 137 0.16 20.33 -5.61
N ILE A 138 0.68 19.38 -4.82
CA ILE A 138 0.21 17.98 -4.78
C ILE A 138 -1.19 17.92 -4.16
#